data_AF-A0A969E592-F1
#
_entry.id   AF-A0A969E592-F1
#
_cell.length_a   1.000
_cell.length_b   1.000
_cell.length_c   1.000
_cell.angle_alpha   90.00
_cell.angle_beta   90.00
_cell.angle_gamma   90.00
#
_symmetry.space_group_name_H-M   'P 1'
#
loop_
_entity.id
_entity.type
_entity.pdbx_description
1 polymer ?
#
loop_
_entity_poly.entity_id
_entity_poly.type
_entity_poly.pdbx_seq_one_letter_code
_entity_poly.pdbx_strand_id
1 'polypeptide(L)'
;MNEFFINGQRVGDYYFTPGWTFYDKRLQYFTFDVTDMLKSGKNAVAATLADGWFRGFLGWSTRRNTYGTRLALLAQIVVTFNDGSQQIIGTDGTWKAQNEGPIRQSDIYNGEIYDARKEIKGWNEANFDDKNWWAATVLTAENIPKGELISPTIVPVRKQEKLKALKLIKTPKGETVVDFGQNMTGWVRLKVKGKAGDTVKLQHAEVLDKFGNFYIGNLRAAKAEISYVLRGGAEENL
;
A
#
# COMPACT_ATOMS: atom_id res chain seq x y z
N MET A 1 0.08 -5.36 -5.14
CA MET A 1 -0.98 -4.84 -4.26
C MET A 1 -1.46 -3.50 -4.79
N ASN A 2 -2.69 -3.10 -4.46
CA ASN A 2 -3.18 -1.79 -4.85
C ASN A 2 -4.06 -1.11 -3.78
N GLU A 3 -4.14 0.20 -3.87
CA GLU A 3 -5.22 0.99 -3.28
C GLU A 3 -5.84 1.84 -4.39
N PHE A 4 -7.17 1.92 -4.42
CA PHE A 4 -7.92 2.59 -5.48
C PHE A 4 -8.67 3.80 -4.92
N PHE A 5 -8.79 4.86 -5.71
CA PHE A 5 -9.37 6.14 -5.30
C PHE A 5 -10.30 6.68 -6.37
N ILE A 6 -11.39 7.30 -5.94
CA ILE A 6 -12.30 8.08 -6.79
C ILE A 6 -12.49 9.44 -6.13
N ASN A 7 -12.22 10.52 -6.87
CA ASN A 7 -12.39 11.90 -6.41
C ASN A 7 -11.76 12.18 -5.01
N GLY A 8 -10.52 11.74 -4.82
CA GLY A 8 -9.79 11.90 -3.55
C GLY A 8 -10.16 10.91 -2.45
N GLN A 9 -11.24 10.15 -2.60
CA GLN A 9 -11.72 9.19 -1.59
C GLN A 9 -11.22 7.78 -1.92
N ARG A 10 -10.73 7.06 -0.90
CA ARG A 10 -10.31 5.66 -1.03
C ARG A 10 -11.53 4.76 -1.23
N VAL A 11 -11.48 3.87 -2.23
CA VAL A 11 -12.52 2.89 -2.49
C VAL A 11 -12.37 1.71 -1.54
N GLY A 12 -13.41 1.46 -0.74
CA GLY A 12 -13.46 0.36 0.21
C GLY A 12 -12.47 0.46 1.38
N ASP A 13 -12.53 -0.54 2.26
CA ASP A 13 -11.74 -0.63 3.49
C ASP A 13 -10.79 -1.85 3.51
N TYR A 14 -10.57 -2.46 2.34
CA TYR A 14 -9.74 -3.66 2.21
C TYR A 14 -8.26 -3.28 2.16
N TYR A 15 -7.43 -4.13 2.74
CA TYR A 15 -5.98 -3.99 2.75
C TYR A 15 -5.33 -5.17 2.06
N PHE A 16 -4.12 -4.94 1.53
CA PHE A 16 -3.32 -5.95 0.82
C PHE A 16 -4.05 -6.62 -0.34
N THR A 17 -4.98 -5.92 -0.98
CA THR A 17 -5.70 -6.43 -2.16
C THR A 17 -4.73 -6.64 -3.34
N PRO A 18 -4.95 -7.66 -4.18
CA PRO A 18 -6.03 -8.65 -4.14
C PRO A 18 -5.72 -9.90 -3.28
N GLY A 19 -4.72 -9.84 -2.40
CA GLY A 19 -4.23 -10.99 -1.62
C GLY A 19 -3.17 -11.80 -2.37
N TRP A 20 -2.78 -12.93 -1.76
CA TRP A 20 -1.80 -13.86 -2.30
C TRP A 20 -2.46 -15.11 -2.87
N THR A 21 -2.35 -15.30 -4.18
CA THR A 21 -2.75 -16.52 -4.88
C THR A 21 -1.59 -17.06 -5.71
N PHE A 22 -1.78 -18.23 -6.32
CA PHE A 22 -0.91 -18.65 -7.40
C PHE A 22 -1.30 -17.86 -8.67
N TYR A 23 -0.69 -16.69 -8.88
CA TYR A 23 -1.13 -15.70 -9.87
C TYR A 23 -1.12 -16.21 -11.32
N ASP A 24 -0.32 -17.25 -11.64
CA ASP A 24 -0.33 -17.92 -12.94
C ASP A 24 -1.53 -18.86 -13.16
N LYS A 25 -2.29 -19.14 -12.10
CA LYS A 25 -3.49 -19.99 -12.15
C LYS A 25 -4.76 -19.21 -11.86
N ARG A 26 -4.73 -18.28 -10.90
CA ARG A 26 -5.90 -17.49 -10.51
C ARG A 26 -5.53 -16.12 -9.96
N LEU A 27 -6.30 -15.12 -10.36
CA LEU A 27 -6.18 -13.72 -9.98
C LEU A 27 -7.51 -13.29 -9.36
N GLN A 28 -7.52 -12.95 -8.08
CA GLN A 28 -8.73 -12.43 -7.45
C GLN A 28 -8.95 -10.97 -7.85
N TYR A 29 -10.20 -10.59 -8.10
CA TYR A 29 -10.62 -9.20 -8.22
C TYR A 29 -11.66 -8.88 -7.14
N PHE A 30 -11.79 -7.61 -6.78
CA PHE A 30 -12.81 -7.15 -5.83
C PHE A 30 -13.77 -6.17 -6.51
N THR A 31 -15.04 -6.28 -6.18
CA THR A 31 -16.11 -5.37 -6.63
C THR A 31 -16.52 -4.49 -5.47
N PHE A 32 -16.68 -3.20 -5.74
CA PHE A 32 -17.13 -2.21 -4.78
C PHE A 32 -18.28 -1.40 -5.39
N ASP A 33 -19.27 -1.05 -4.57
CA ASP A 33 -20.22 -0.02 -4.92
C ASP A 33 -19.54 1.35 -4.75
N VAL A 34 -19.55 2.13 -5.83
CA VAL A 34 -18.93 3.46 -5.90
C VAL A 34 -19.93 4.53 -6.32
N THR A 35 -21.24 4.23 -6.23
CA THR A 35 -22.32 5.09 -6.71
C THR A 35 -22.23 6.51 -6.12
N ASP A 36 -22.01 6.62 -4.82
CA ASP A 36 -21.94 7.90 -4.11
C ASP A 36 -20.58 8.61 -4.22
N MET A 37 -19.60 8.00 -4.89
CA MET A 37 -18.26 8.58 -5.07
C MET A 37 -18.13 9.38 -6.37
N LEU A 38 -19.04 9.16 -7.32
CA LEU A 38 -19.06 9.86 -8.61
C LEU A 38 -19.85 11.17 -8.51
N LYS A 39 -19.48 12.14 -9.35
CA LYS A 39 -20.18 13.42 -9.48
C LYS A 39 -20.46 13.74 -10.93
N SER A 40 -21.42 14.62 -11.19
CA SER A 40 -21.64 15.14 -12.54
C SER A 40 -20.40 15.90 -13.04
N GLY A 41 -20.04 15.69 -14.31
CA GLY A 41 -18.88 16.33 -14.93
C GLY A 41 -17.58 15.56 -14.70
N LYS A 42 -16.49 16.30 -14.38
CA LYS A 42 -15.15 15.72 -14.27
C LYS A 42 -15.02 14.85 -13.02
N ASN A 43 -14.53 13.63 -13.21
CA ASN A 43 -14.17 12.70 -12.14
C ASN A 43 -12.69 12.33 -12.28
N ALA A 44 -12.03 12.03 -11.16
CA ALA A 44 -10.73 11.37 -11.17
C ALA A 44 -10.85 9.97 -10.61
N VAL A 45 -10.14 9.05 -11.25
CA VAL A 45 -9.95 7.67 -10.82
C VAL A 45 -8.45 7.44 -10.75
N ALA A 46 -7.97 6.92 -9.62
CA ALA A 46 -6.55 6.84 -9.35
C ALA A 46 -6.22 5.56 -8.57
N ALA A 47 -4.98 5.09 -8.66
CA ALA A 47 -4.54 3.94 -7.89
C ALA A 47 -3.05 4.06 -7.51
N THR A 48 -2.70 3.50 -6.36
CA THR A 48 -1.32 3.25 -5.96
C THR A 48 -1.03 1.76 -6.10
N LEU A 49 0.12 1.41 -6.67
CA LEU A 49 0.56 0.02 -6.81
C LEU A 49 1.82 -0.24 -5.98
N ALA A 50 1.85 -1.38 -5.32
CA ALA A 50 2.99 -1.86 -4.53
C ALA A 50 3.35 -3.30 -4.89
N ASP A 51 4.60 -3.70 -4.60
CA ASP A 51 5.17 -4.99 -4.99
C ASP A 51 4.37 -6.20 -4.50
N GLY A 52 3.97 -6.18 -3.22
CA GLY A 52 3.28 -7.27 -2.55
C GLY A 52 3.92 -8.64 -2.77
N TRP A 53 3.13 -9.71 -2.71
CA TRP A 53 3.61 -11.07 -2.97
C TRP A 53 3.96 -11.34 -4.45
N PHE A 54 3.50 -10.50 -5.38
CA PHE A 54 3.73 -10.68 -6.81
C PHE A 54 5.21 -10.51 -7.18
N ARG A 55 5.84 -9.43 -6.68
CA ARG A 55 7.24 -9.13 -7.00
C ARG A 55 8.12 -8.70 -5.82
N GLY A 56 7.55 -8.60 -4.62
CA GLY A 56 8.31 -8.37 -3.39
C GLY A 56 9.15 -9.58 -3.01
N PHE A 57 9.85 -9.48 -1.88
CA PHE A 57 10.55 -10.62 -1.30
C PHE A 57 9.55 -11.68 -0.86
N LEU A 58 9.87 -12.96 -1.09
CA LEU A 58 8.97 -14.05 -0.74
C LEU A 58 9.68 -15.26 -0.14
N GLY A 59 9.22 -15.67 1.03
CA GLY A 59 9.67 -16.89 1.69
C GLY A 59 11.10 -16.78 2.24
N TRP A 60 11.80 -17.91 2.28
CA TRP A 60 13.06 -18.07 3.01
C TRP A 60 14.30 -17.82 2.14
N SER A 61 14.12 -17.73 0.82
CA SER A 61 15.22 -17.68 -0.16
C SER A 61 15.64 -16.27 -0.57
N THR A 62 15.23 -15.23 0.17
CA THR A 62 15.45 -13.80 -0.14
C THR A 62 15.24 -13.43 -1.62
N ARG A 63 14.37 -14.18 -2.31
CA ARG A 63 14.08 -14.01 -3.74
C ARG A 63 12.98 -12.98 -3.93
N ARG A 64 13.17 -12.09 -4.91
CA ARG A 64 12.14 -11.17 -5.42
C ARG A 64 11.65 -11.61 -6.79
N ASN A 65 10.58 -10.96 -7.27
CA ASN A 65 10.02 -11.17 -8.60
C ASN A 65 9.59 -12.63 -8.82
N THR A 66 8.92 -13.23 -7.83
CA THR A 66 8.47 -14.63 -7.91
C THR A 66 7.54 -14.88 -9.09
N TYR A 67 6.63 -13.93 -9.36
CA TYR A 67 5.61 -14.08 -10.41
C TYR A 67 5.79 -13.11 -11.58
N GLY A 68 6.53 -12.02 -11.37
CA GLY A 68 6.82 -11.07 -12.44
C GLY A 68 7.66 -9.90 -11.98
N THR A 69 8.06 -9.07 -12.94
CA THR A 69 8.98 -7.93 -12.73
C THR A 69 8.30 -6.58 -12.95
N ARG A 70 7.01 -6.55 -13.30
CA ARG A 70 6.27 -5.32 -13.59
C ARG A 70 5.02 -5.23 -12.73
N LEU A 71 4.76 -4.05 -12.18
CA LEU A 71 3.48 -3.75 -11.54
C LEU A 71 2.43 -3.51 -12.62
N ALA A 72 1.21 -3.97 -12.38
CA ALA A 72 0.08 -3.83 -13.28
C ALA A 72 -1.21 -3.62 -12.49
N LEU A 73 -2.15 -2.92 -13.12
CA LEU A 73 -3.50 -2.73 -12.63
C LEU A 73 -4.47 -3.20 -13.70
N LEU A 74 -5.49 -3.94 -13.28
CA LEU A 74 -6.69 -4.16 -14.06
C LEU A 74 -7.84 -3.58 -13.24
N ALA A 75 -8.53 -2.59 -13.79
CA ALA A 75 -9.72 -2.03 -13.17
C ALA A 75 -10.78 -1.71 -14.24
N GLN A 76 -12.04 -1.81 -13.83
CA GLN A 76 -13.19 -1.47 -14.64
C GLN A 76 -14.24 -0.84 -13.74
N ILE A 77 -14.72 0.34 -14.12
CA ILE A 77 -15.88 1.00 -13.52
C ILE A 77 -17.03 0.88 -14.52
N VAL A 78 -18.19 0.42 -14.05
CA VAL A 78 -19.41 0.33 -14.84
C VAL A 78 -20.41 1.31 -14.25
N VAL A 79 -20.72 2.37 -14.98
CA VAL A 79 -21.74 3.36 -14.61
C VAL A 79 -23.01 3.01 -15.35
N THR A 80 -24.09 2.74 -14.62
CA THR A 80 -25.43 2.57 -15.19
C THR A 80 -26.22 3.84 -14.95
N PHE A 81 -26.70 4.48 -16.01
CA PHE A 81 -27.48 5.71 -15.94
C PHE A 81 -28.97 5.40 -15.70
N ASN A 82 -29.74 6.43 -15.35
CA ASN A 82 -31.17 6.31 -15.07
C ASN A 82 -32.00 5.80 -16.27
N ASP A 83 -31.51 5.99 -17.49
CA ASP A 83 -32.12 5.48 -18.73
C ASP A 83 -31.74 4.02 -19.05
N GLY A 84 -30.92 3.39 -18.19
CA GLY A 84 -30.42 2.03 -18.37
C GLY A 84 -29.18 1.91 -19.25
N SER A 85 -28.71 3.00 -19.87
CA SER A 85 -27.46 2.98 -20.63
C SER A 85 -26.25 2.77 -19.70
N GLN A 86 -25.16 2.23 -20.26
CA GLN A 86 -23.94 1.98 -19.51
C GLN A 86 -22.72 2.68 -20.11
N GLN A 87 -21.89 3.24 -19.24
CA GLN A 87 -20.53 3.66 -19.57
C GLN A 87 -19.53 2.76 -18.83
N ILE A 88 -18.58 2.21 -19.58
CA ILE A 88 -17.50 1.38 -19.04
C ILE A 88 -16.20 2.17 -19.13
N ILE A 89 -15.51 2.30 -18.00
CA ILE A 89 -14.22 2.98 -17.88
C ILE A 89 -13.21 1.93 -17.42
N GLY A 90 -12.36 1.48 -18.32
CA GLY A 90 -11.32 0.47 -18.06
C GLY A 90 -9.92 1.05 -17.94
N THR A 91 -9.00 0.26 -17.40
CA THR A 91 -7.56 0.53 -17.52
C THR A 91 -7.08 0.29 -18.95
N ASP A 92 -6.42 1.29 -19.53
CA ASP A 92 -5.85 1.24 -20.88
C ASP A 92 -4.60 2.15 -20.99
N GLY A 93 -4.11 2.39 -22.21
CA GLY A 93 -2.94 3.23 -22.47
C GLY A 93 -3.17 4.74 -22.29
N THR A 94 -4.41 5.19 -22.04
CA THR A 94 -4.72 6.61 -21.79
C THR A 94 -4.45 7.02 -20.35
N TRP A 95 -4.39 6.05 -19.43
CA TRP A 95 -4.02 6.28 -18.04
C TRP A 95 -2.62 6.88 -17.94
N LYS A 96 -2.42 7.72 -16.92
CA LYS A 96 -1.13 8.33 -16.61
C LYS A 96 -0.50 7.68 -15.39
N ALA A 97 0.83 7.60 -15.37
CA ALA A 97 1.60 7.00 -14.30
C ALA A 97 2.79 7.88 -13.89
N GLN A 98 3.13 7.80 -12.61
CA GLN A 98 4.27 8.44 -11.98
C GLN A 98 4.84 7.51 -10.91
N ASN A 99 6.18 7.45 -10.77
CA ASN A 99 6.89 6.65 -9.78
C ASN A 99 7.70 7.51 -8.78
N GLU A 100 7.64 8.84 -8.88
CA GLU A 100 8.25 9.80 -7.96
C GLU A 100 7.36 10.19 -6.77
N GLY A 101 6.33 9.39 -6.49
CA GLY A 101 5.46 9.56 -5.32
C GLY A 101 6.13 9.25 -3.97
N PRO A 102 5.41 9.41 -2.85
CA PRO A 102 6.00 9.38 -1.52
C PRO A 102 6.40 7.97 -1.05
N ILE A 103 5.73 6.91 -1.49
CA ILE A 103 6.13 5.53 -1.20
C ILE A 103 7.34 5.18 -2.07
N ARG A 104 8.53 5.09 -1.46
CA ARG A 104 9.81 4.83 -2.15
C ARG A 104 10.18 3.36 -2.16
N GLN A 105 9.68 2.60 -1.20
CA GLN A 105 9.79 1.15 -1.14
C GLN A 105 8.61 0.62 -0.35
N SER A 106 8.02 -0.49 -0.75
CA SER A 106 6.96 -1.18 0.01
C SER A 106 7.12 -2.69 -0.17
N ASP A 107 7.43 -3.40 0.91
CA ASP A 107 7.69 -4.83 0.91
C ASP A 107 7.16 -5.50 2.18
N ILE A 108 6.59 -6.70 2.04
CA ILE A 108 5.90 -7.39 3.13
C ILE A 108 6.85 -7.82 4.27
N TYR A 109 8.10 -8.15 3.95
CA TYR A 109 9.08 -8.57 4.97
C TYR A 109 9.96 -7.41 5.44
N ASN A 110 10.31 -6.51 4.53
CA ASN A 110 11.27 -5.45 4.81
C ASN A 110 10.63 -4.14 5.26
N GLY A 111 9.32 -4.00 5.14
CA GLY A 111 8.56 -2.81 5.49
C GLY A 111 8.56 -1.75 4.39
N GLU A 112 8.40 -0.49 4.79
CA GLU A 112 8.08 0.62 3.89
C GLU A 112 9.02 1.82 4.12
N ILE A 113 9.42 2.46 3.02
CA ILE A 113 10.09 3.76 3.04
C ILE A 113 9.13 4.77 2.44
N TYR A 114 8.74 5.76 3.24
CA TYR A 114 7.86 6.85 2.84
C TYR A 114 8.58 8.18 2.98
N ASP A 115 8.61 8.98 1.92
CA ASP A 115 9.15 10.34 1.93
C ASP A 115 8.02 11.35 1.74
N ALA A 116 7.59 11.98 2.84
CA ALA A 116 6.46 12.91 2.84
C ALA A 116 6.76 14.19 2.04
N ARG A 117 8.02 14.50 1.75
CA ARG A 117 8.40 15.62 0.87
C ARG A 117 8.04 15.35 -0.59
N LYS A 118 7.78 14.10 -0.95
CA LYS A 118 7.38 13.64 -2.29
C LYS A 118 5.87 13.43 -2.43
N GLU A 119 5.07 13.84 -1.45
CA GLU A 119 3.61 13.83 -1.58
C GLU A 119 3.16 14.72 -2.75
N ILE A 120 2.35 14.15 -3.64
CA ILE A 120 1.80 14.88 -4.79
C ILE A 120 0.37 15.30 -4.44
N LYS A 121 0.18 16.53 -3.96
CA LYS A 121 -1.13 16.98 -3.49
C LYS A 121 -2.17 16.95 -4.62
N GLY A 122 -3.34 16.36 -4.34
CA GLY A 122 -4.48 16.33 -5.26
C GLY A 122 -4.33 15.40 -6.46
N TRP A 123 -3.29 14.54 -6.51
CA TRP A 123 -3.03 13.62 -7.63
C TRP A 123 -4.22 12.71 -8.00
N ASN A 124 -5.11 12.47 -7.05
CA ASN A 124 -6.31 11.64 -7.17
C ASN A 124 -7.60 12.48 -7.26
N GLU A 125 -7.51 13.76 -7.61
CA GLU A 125 -8.63 14.69 -7.80
C GLU A 125 -8.78 15.14 -9.26
N ALA A 126 -10.03 15.43 -9.69
CA ALA A 126 -10.40 15.66 -11.09
C ALA A 126 -9.76 16.88 -11.78
N ASN A 127 -9.18 17.80 -11.02
CA ASN A 127 -8.57 19.04 -11.53
C ASN A 127 -7.04 19.03 -11.44
N PHE A 128 -6.43 17.87 -11.18
CA PHE A 128 -4.98 17.72 -11.14
C PHE A 128 -4.36 17.92 -12.52
N ASP A 129 -3.21 18.61 -12.58
CA ASP A 129 -2.41 18.77 -13.80
C ASP A 129 -1.40 17.61 -13.93
N ASP A 130 -1.78 16.58 -14.69
CA ASP A 130 -0.98 15.38 -14.93
C ASP A 130 -0.15 15.44 -16.22
N LYS A 131 0.01 16.61 -16.85
CA LYS A 131 0.69 16.73 -18.17
C LYS A 131 2.12 16.19 -18.19
N ASN A 132 2.79 16.18 -17.05
CA ASN A 132 4.17 15.70 -16.89
C ASN A 132 4.25 14.21 -16.52
N TRP A 133 3.13 13.49 -16.41
CA TRP A 133 3.09 12.07 -16.13
C TRP A 133 3.22 11.26 -17.41
N TRP A 134 3.82 10.07 -17.31
CA TRP A 134 3.98 9.18 -18.44
C TRP A 134 2.66 8.51 -18.80
N ALA A 135 2.46 8.22 -20.08
CA ALA A 135 1.38 7.31 -20.47
C ALA A 135 1.64 5.90 -19.92
N ALA A 136 0.59 5.24 -19.46
CA ALA A 136 0.65 3.86 -18.99
C ALA A 136 1.00 2.93 -20.16
N THR A 137 1.89 1.97 -19.91
CA THR A 137 2.17 0.91 -20.89
C THR A 137 1.16 -0.21 -20.71
N VAL A 138 0.39 -0.51 -21.76
CA VAL A 138 -0.47 -1.70 -21.78
C VAL A 138 0.40 -2.95 -21.86
N LEU A 139 0.18 -3.91 -20.97
CA LEU A 139 0.89 -5.18 -21.01
C LEU A 139 0.39 -6.02 -22.20
N THR A 140 1.33 -6.66 -22.91
CA THR A 140 1.00 -7.64 -23.95
C THR A 140 0.58 -8.97 -23.32
N ALA A 141 -0.08 -9.84 -24.09
CA ALA A 141 -0.49 -11.18 -23.64
C ALA A 141 0.67 -12.02 -23.07
N GLU A 142 1.90 -11.77 -23.52
CA GLU A 142 3.12 -12.43 -23.01
C GLU A 142 3.49 -11.99 -21.58
N ASN A 143 3.13 -10.75 -21.21
CA ASN A 143 3.51 -10.13 -19.94
C ASN A 143 2.37 -10.09 -18.92
N ILE A 144 1.15 -10.46 -19.31
CA ILE A 144 0.00 -10.56 -18.42
C ILE A 144 0.07 -11.93 -17.70
N PRO A 145 -0.13 -11.99 -16.37
CA PRO A 145 -0.23 -13.26 -15.66
C PRO A 145 -1.36 -14.12 -16.25
N LYS A 146 -1.08 -15.41 -16.48
CA LYS A 146 -1.99 -16.31 -17.20
C LYS A 146 -3.16 -16.84 -16.36
N GLY A 147 -3.23 -16.46 -15.09
CA GLY A 147 -4.27 -16.93 -14.20
C GLY A 147 -5.66 -16.41 -14.59
N GLU A 148 -6.67 -17.22 -14.32
CA GLU A 148 -8.06 -16.82 -14.54
C GLU A 148 -8.49 -15.75 -13.52
N LEU A 149 -9.24 -14.76 -13.97
CA LEU A 149 -9.88 -13.80 -13.06
C LEU A 149 -11.02 -14.50 -12.32
N ILE A 150 -10.96 -14.48 -11.00
CA ILE A 150 -11.96 -15.11 -10.15
C ILE A 150 -12.51 -14.11 -9.13
N SER A 151 -13.79 -14.29 -8.77
CA SER A 151 -14.35 -13.61 -7.61
C SER A 151 -13.60 -14.02 -6.33
N PRO A 152 -13.57 -13.17 -5.29
CA PRO A 152 -12.85 -13.48 -4.06
C PRO A 152 -13.36 -14.76 -3.41
N THR A 153 -12.45 -15.64 -3.00
CA THR A 153 -12.77 -16.86 -2.22
C THR A 153 -12.40 -16.71 -0.75
N ILE A 154 -12.01 -15.50 -0.33
CA ILE A 154 -11.53 -15.19 1.02
C ILE A 154 -12.28 -14.00 1.59
N VAL A 155 -12.34 -13.92 2.92
CA VAL A 155 -12.72 -12.68 3.61
C VAL A 155 -11.58 -11.67 3.40
N PRO A 156 -11.86 -10.45 2.94
CA PRO A 156 -10.82 -9.45 2.71
C PRO A 156 -10.20 -8.97 4.02
N VAL A 157 -8.90 -8.66 3.97
CA VAL A 157 -8.17 -8.12 5.12
C VAL A 157 -8.66 -6.71 5.42
N ARG A 158 -9.02 -6.46 6.67
CA ARG A 158 -9.47 -5.16 7.19
C ARG A 158 -8.77 -4.83 8.49
N LYS A 159 -8.72 -3.53 8.83
CA LYS A 159 -8.36 -3.11 10.19
C LYS A 159 -9.47 -3.52 11.15
N GLN A 160 -9.15 -4.36 12.13
CA GLN A 160 -10.11 -4.85 13.13
C GLN A 160 -10.05 -4.00 14.41
N GLU A 161 -8.87 -3.97 15.03
CA GLU A 161 -8.66 -3.34 16.32
C GLU A 161 -7.59 -2.27 16.26
N LYS A 162 -7.66 -1.32 17.21
CA LYS A 162 -6.62 -0.32 17.43
C LYS A 162 -6.15 -0.40 18.87
N LEU A 163 -4.94 -0.92 19.04
CA LEU A 163 -4.29 -0.98 20.34
C LEU A 163 -3.44 0.28 20.56
N LYS A 164 -3.61 0.91 21.73
CA LYS A 164 -2.76 2.03 22.16
C LYS A 164 -1.47 1.47 22.76
N ALA A 165 -0.39 2.20 22.60
CA ALA A 165 0.85 1.92 23.32
C ALA A 165 0.56 1.88 24.83
N LEU A 166 1.04 0.84 25.50
CA LEU A 166 0.87 0.65 26.93
C LEU A 166 2.02 1.28 27.71
N LYS A 167 3.26 1.11 27.23
CA LYS A 167 4.47 1.61 27.89
C LYS A 167 5.50 2.11 26.89
N LEU A 168 6.30 3.06 27.36
CA LEU A 168 7.55 3.47 26.72
C LEU A 168 8.71 3.00 27.61
N ILE A 169 9.55 2.13 27.08
CA ILE A 169 10.64 1.48 27.79
C ILE A 169 11.97 2.04 27.27
N LYS A 170 12.89 2.32 28.20
CA LYS A 170 14.31 2.44 27.90
C LYS A 170 15.00 1.15 28.28
N THR A 171 15.57 0.48 27.29
CA THR A 171 16.30 -0.78 27.50
C THR A 171 17.68 -0.52 28.11
N PRO A 172 18.36 -1.54 28.67
CA PRO A 172 19.74 -1.40 29.14
C PRO A 172 20.75 -0.93 28.08
N LYS A 173 20.53 -1.25 26.80
CA LYS A 173 21.34 -0.76 25.67
C LYS A 173 20.93 0.63 25.16
N GLY A 174 19.91 1.25 25.74
CA GLY A 174 19.49 2.63 25.45
C GLY A 174 18.46 2.80 24.34
N GLU A 175 17.98 1.69 23.73
CA GLU A 175 16.88 1.73 22.76
C GLU A 175 15.61 2.30 23.40
N THR A 176 14.82 3.01 22.59
CA THR A 176 13.46 3.44 22.96
C THR A 176 12.48 2.42 22.40
N VAL A 177 11.79 1.69 23.28
CA VAL A 177 10.85 0.63 22.88
C VAL A 177 9.44 1.00 23.29
N VAL A 178 8.50 0.88 22.35
CA VAL A 178 7.07 1.03 22.60
C VAL A 178 6.48 -0.36 22.80
N ASP A 179 5.98 -0.63 24.01
CA ASP A 179 5.32 -1.88 24.35
C ASP A 179 3.80 -1.70 24.26
N PHE A 180 3.15 -2.52 23.42
CA PHE A 180 1.70 -2.53 23.23
C PHE A 180 0.98 -3.53 24.14
N GLY A 181 1.71 -4.34 24.92
CA GLY A 181 1.16 -5.35 25.83
C GLY A 181 0.63 -6.61 25.16
N GLN A 182 0.69 -6.70 23.83
CA GLN A 182 0.16 -7.81 23.03
C GLN A 182 1.04 -8.00 21.78
N ASN A 183 1.44 -9.24 21.49
CA ASN A 183 2.00 -9.58 20.19
C ASN A 183 0.87 -9.65 19.15
N MET A 184 1.01 -8.95 18.03
CA MET A 184 -0.07 -8.74 17.05
C MET A 184 0.48 -8.63 15.62
N THR A 185 -0.41 -8.69 14.64
CA THR A 185 -0.09 -8.45 13.22
C THR A 185 -0.78 -7.17 12.74
N GLY A 186 -0.07 -6.36 11.96
CA GLY A 186 -0.58 -5.09 11.46
C GLY A 186 0.55 -4.08 11.23
N TRP A 187 0.23 -2.81 11.45
CA TRP A 187 1.16 -1.70 11.36
C TRP A 187 0.83 -0.66 12.43
N VAL A 188 1.80 0.20 12.72
CA VAL A 188 1.66 1.26 13.73
C VAL A 188 1.25 2.57 13.08
N ARG A 189 0.64 3.44 13.89
CA ARG A 189 0.37 4.83 13.52
C ARG A 189 1.03 5.75 14.53
N LEU A 190 1.80 6.72 14.07
CA LEU A 190 2.57 7.64 14.92
C LEU A 190 2.30 9.09 14.52
N LYS A 191 2.12 9.93 15.54
CA LYS A 191 2.14 11.39 15.39
C LYS A 191 3.53 11.88 15.70
N VAL A 192 4.11 12.67 14.79
CA VAL A 192 5.47 13.16 14.93
C VAL A 192 5.62 14.56 14.36
N LYS A 193 6.51 15.35 14.97
CA LYS A 193 6.87 16.69 14.51
C LYS A 193 8.39 16.81 14.49
N GLY A 194 8.92 17.34 13.40
CA GLY A 194 10.36 17.52 13.21
C GLY A 194 10.66 18.48 12.06
N LYS A 195 11.93 18.55 11.65
CA LYS A 195 12.37 19.34 10.50
C LYS A 195 12.17 18.55 9.21
N ALA A 196 12.05 19.25 8.09
CA ALA A 196 12.01 18.60 6.79
C ALA A 196 13.27 17.77 6.55
N GLY A 197 13.11 16.50 6.16
CA GLY A 197 14.23 15.57 5.94
C GLY A 197 14.65 14.76 7.16
N ASP A 198 14.19 15.10 8.36
CA ASP A 198 14.35 14.24 9.53
C ASP A 198 13.68 12.88 9.26
N THR A 199 14.34 11.79 9.66
CA THR A 199 13.85 10.43 9.39
C THR A 199 13.48 9.72 10.68
N VAL A 200 12.23 9.27 10.77
CA VAL A 200 11.75 8.40 11.85
C VAL A 200 11.87 6.95 11.39
N LYS A 201 12.56 6.12 12.17
CA LYS A 201 12.68 4.69 11.92
C LYS A 201 11.94 3.90 12.99
N LEU A 202 11.07 2.99 12.56
CA LEU A 202 10.29 2.11 13.43
C LEU A 202 10.61 0.66 13.06
N GLN A 203 11.33 -0.03 13.94
CA GLN A 203 11.56 -1.46 13.83
C GLN A 203 10.54 -2.21 14.69
N HIS A 204 10.10 -3.37 14.24
CA HIS A 204 9.12 -4.21 14.92
C HIS A 204 9.80 -5.49 15.42
N ALA A 205 9.50 -5.90 16.65
CA ALA A 205 10.01 -7.11 17.27
C ALA A 205 8.89 -7.81 18.05
N GLU A 206 9.02 -9.13 18.21
CA GLU A 206 8.05 -9.94 18.97
C GLU A 206 8.40 -10.02 20.47
N VAL A 207 9.69 -9.91 20.81
CA VAL A 207 10.20 -10.13 22.16
C VAL A 207 11.37 -9.21 22.50
N LEU A 208 11.64 -9.06 23.79
CA LEU A 208 12.93 -8.59 24.29
C LEU A 208 13.85 -9.78 24.56
N ASP A 209 15.16 -9.59 24.49
CA ASP A 209 16.13 -10.61 24.88
C ASP A 209 16.14 -10.86 26.39
N LYS A 210 16.90 -11.87 26.84
CA LYS A 210 17.01 -12.22 28.27
C LYS A 210 17.56 -11.11 29.17
N PHE A 211 18.12 -10.04 28.58
CA PHE A 211 18.63 -8.87 29.27
C PHE A 211 17.68 -7.67 29.16
N GLY A 212 16.51 -7.83 28.54
CA GLY A 212 15.52 -6.78 28.35
C GLY A 212 15.82 -5.81 27.20
N ASN A 213 16.66 -6.19 26.24
CA ASN A 213 16.93 -5.37 25.04
C ASN A 213 16.10 -5.79 23.84
N PHE A 214 15.98 -4.90 22.86
CA PHE A 214 15.24 -5.16 21.62
C PHE A 214 15.85 -6.34 20.86
N TYR A 215 15.03 -7.30 20.43
CA TYR A 215 15.49 -8.53 19.77
C TYR A 215 14.75 -8.82 18.48
N ILE A 216 15.51 -8.89 17.38
CA ILE A 216 15.01 -9.20 16.03
C ILE A 216 15.71 -10.41 15.39
N GLY A 217 16.53 -11.14 16.14
CA GLY A 217 17.32 -12.25 15.57
C GLY A 217 16.46 -13.36 14.98
N ASN A 218 15.27 -13.60 15.54
CA ASN A 218 14.29 -14.58 15.03
C ASN A 218 13.64 -14.17 13.70
N LEU A 219 13.66 -12.88 13.34
CA LEU A 219 13.12 -12.40 12.06
C LEU A 219 14.01 -12.77 10.86
N ARG A 220 15.25 -13.23 11.13
CA ARG A 220 16.24 -13.62 10.12
C ARG A 220 16.53 -12.48 9.15
N ALA A 221 16.16 -12.63 7.88
CA ALA A 221 16.42 -11.65 6.82
C ALA A 221 15.33 -10.57 6.69
N ALA A 222 14.19 -10.72 7.37
CA ALA A 222 13.13 -9.73 7.34
C ALA A 222 13.52 -8.52 8.20
N LYS A 223 13.58 -7.32 7.60
CA LYS A 223 13.92 -6.10 8.34
C LYS A 223 12.80 -5.62 9.26
N ALA A 224 11.54 -5.84 8.87
CA ALA A 224 10.35 -5.35 9.60
C ALA A 224 10.48 -3.87 10.03
N GLU A 225 10.96 -3.01 9.14
CA GLU A 225 11.29 -1.62 9.43
C GLU A 225 10.47 -0.64 8.57
N ILE A 226 9.91 0.38 9.20
CA ILE A 226 9.32 1.53 8.51
C ILE A 226 10.29 2.71 8.64
N SER A 227 10.58 3.39 7.53
CA SER A 227 11.30 4.66 7.51
C SER A 227 10.39 5.76 6.96
N TYR A 228 10.16 6.82 7.74
CA TYR A 228 9.36 7.97 7.35
C TYR A 228 10.22 9.23 7.33
N VAL A 229 10.35 9.85 6.17
CA VAL A 229 11.06 11.13 6.00
C VAL A 229 10.06 12.27 6.10
N LEU A 230 10.25 13.14 7.09
CA LEU A 230 9.33 14.22 7.41
C LEU A 230 9.33 15.31 6.33
N ARG A 231 8.15 15.86 6.03
CA ARG A 231 8.03 17.08 5.21
C ARG A 231 8.30 18.34 6.01
N GLY A 232 8.19 18.25 7.35
CA GLY A 232 8.47 19.32 8.29
C GLY A 232 7.30 20.27 8.51
N GLY A 233 7.42 21.09 9.56
CA GLY A 233 6.43 22.12 9.91
C GLY A 233 5.39 21.61 10.92
N ALA A 234 4.21 21.22 10.43
CA ALA A 234 3.10 20.75 11.27
C ALA A 234 3.36 19.33 11.79
N GLU A 235 2.55 18.89 12.76
CA GLU A 235 2.52 17.48 13.17
C GLU A 235 2.07 16.61 11.98
N GLU A 236 2.83 15.55 11.72
CA GLU A 236 2.60 14.56 10.66
C GLU A 236 2.05 13.27 11.27
N ASN A 237 1.22 12.56 10.50
CA ASN A 237 0.71 11.25 10.86
C ASN A 237 1.35 10.23 9.91
N LEU A 238 2.20 9.36 10.44
CA LEU A 238 2.64 8.12 9.81
C LEU A 238 1.61 7.02 10.13
#